data_AF-A0A936TWT9-F1
#
_entry.id   AF-A0A936TWT9-F1
#
_cell.length_a   1.000
_cell.length_b   1.000
_cell.length_c   1.000
_cell.angle_alpha   90.00
_cell.angle_beta   90.00
_cell.angle_gamma   90.00
#
_symmetry.space_group_name_H-M   'P 1'
#
loop_
_entity.id
_entity.type
_entity.pdbx_description
1 polymer ?
#
loop_
_entity_poly.entity_id
_entity_poly.type
_entity_poly.pdbx_seq_one_letter_code
_entity_poly.pdbx_strand_id
1 'polypeptide(L)'
;MEFEDLSKEQRILRVLRKVLGNIVKETAPRPGVPRALSDDTVAQIRDLFGLIAEREAELAEEGGLARNERPRFADAPKAAHAMKVHRPPKKPS
;
A
#
# COMPACT_ATOMS: atom_id res chain seq x y z
N MET A 1 21.00 -1.95 -4.33
CA MET A 1 19.57 -1.69 -4.04
C MET A 1 19.57 -0.42 -3.22
N GLU A 2 19.36 0.70 -3.91
CA GLU A 2 19.48 2.05 -3.37
C GLU A 2 18.45 2.26 -2.27
N PHE A 3 18.91 2.37 -1.03
CA PHE A 3 18.12 2.83 0.10
C PHE A 3 18.15 4.37 0.21
N GLU A 4 18.76 5.06 -0.76
CA GLU A 4 19.18 6.45 -0.63
C GLU A 4 18.09 7.51 -0.88
N ASP A 5 16.90 7.15 -1.41
CA ASP A 5 15.82 8.12 -1.67
C ASP A 5 14.53 7.90 -0.87
N LEU A 6 14.56 7.15 0.23
CA LEU A 6 13.41 7.14 1.15
C LEU A 6 13.48 8.38 2.05
N SER A 7 12.39 9.13 2.12
CA SER A 7 12.29 10.24 3.07
C SER A 7 12.53 9.71 4.49
N LYS A 8 13.12 10.55 5.37
CA LYS A 8 13.37 10.19 6.77
C LYS A 8 12.10 9.65 7.45
N GLU A 9 10.94 10.20 7.10
CA GLU A 9 9.63 9.76 7.56
C GLU A 9 9.29 8.34 7.09
N GLN A 10 9.43 8.02 5.80
CA GLN A 10 9.20 6.68 5.26
C GLN A 10 10.08 5.63 5.96
N ARG A 11 11.35 5.97 6.23
CA ARG A 11 12.26 5.08 6.97
C ARG A 11 11.76 4.83 8.40
N ILE A 12 11.31 5.87 9.10
CA ILE A 12 10.77 5.76 10.47
C ILE A 12 9.52 4.89 10.47
N LEU A 13 8.56 5.14 9.57
CA LEU A 13 7.31 4.38 9.50
C LEU A 13 7.55 2.89 9.21
N ARG A 14 8.49 2.58 8.31
CA ARG A 14 8.89 1.20 8.01
C ARG A 14 9.48 0.49 9.22
N VAL A 15 10.36 1.16 9.98
CA VAL A 15 10.93 0.61 11.21
C VAL A 15 9.86 0.44 12.28
N LEU A 16 8.99 1.43 12.46
CA LEU A 16 7.91 1.40 13.44
C LEU A 16 6.95 0.25 13.19
N ARG A 17 6.50 0.04 11.94
CA ARG A 17 5.66 -1.10 11.56
C ARG A 17 6.34 -2.43 11.90
N LYS A 18 7.63 -2.56 11.58
CA LYS A 18 8.40 -3.78 11.86
C LYS A 18 8.47 -4.07 13.36
N VAL A 19 8.79 -3.07 14.17
CA VAL A 19 8.89 -3.21 15.63
C VAL A 19 7.54 -3.58 16.23
N LEU A 20 6.46 -2.87 15.87
CA LEU A 20 5.11 -3.21 16.33
C LEU A 20 4.70 -4.63 15.91
N GLY A 21 5.06 -5.05 14.70
CA GLY A 21 4.78 -6.40 14.21
C GLY A 21 5.51 -7.48 15.02
N ASN A 22 6.75 -7.22 15.45
CA ASN A 22 7.49 -8.12 16.33
C ASN A 22 6.86 -8.19 17.73
N ILE A 23 6.48 -7.04 18.30
CA ILE A 23 5.79 -6.99 19.61
C ILE A 23 4.50 -7.82 19.56
N VAL A 24 3.67 -7.67 18.51
CA VAL A 24 2.45 -8.47 18.35
C VAL A 24 2.75 -9.96 18.26
N LYS A 25 3.80 -10.36 17.53
CA LYS A 25 4.21 -11.77 17.43
C LYS A 25 4.67 -12.33 18.78
N GLU A 26 5.45 -11.56 19.54
CA GLU A 26 5.98 -11.98 20.84
C GLU A 26 4.90 -12.06 21.91
N THR A 27 3.90 -11.19 21.83
CA THR A 27 2.79 -11.08 22.80
C THR A 27 1.54 -11.85 22.41
N ALA A 28 1.52 -12.45 21.21
CA ALA A 28 0.40 -13.27 20.76
C ALA A 28 0.15 -14.43 21.73
N PRO A 29 -1.12 -14.73 22.08
CA PRO A 29 -1.44 -15.83 22.98
C PRO A 29 -0.93 -17.16 22.41
N ARG A 30 -0.29 -17.94 23.28
CA ARG A 30 0.15 -19.31 22.98
C ARG A 30 -0.85 -20.30 23.59
N PRO A 31 -0.98 -21.53 23.06
CA PRO A 31 -1.84 -22.54 23.66
C PRO A 31 -1.55 -22.71 25.16
N GLY A 32 -2.58 -22.56 25.99
CA GLY A 32 -2.45 -22.66 27.45
C GLY A 32 -1.82 -21.46 28.16
N VAL A 33 -1.42 -20.40 27.43
CA VAL A 33 -0.88 -19.16 28.01
C VAL A 33 -1.91 -18.03 27.83
N PRO A 34 -2.31 -17.32 28.91
CA PRO A 34 -3.20 -16.18 28.80
C PRO A 34 -2.59 -15.07 27.93
N ARG A 35 -3.44 -14.22 27.35
CA ARG A 35 -2.98 -13.07 26.56
C ARG A 35 -2.12 -12.15 27.42
N ALA A 36 -0.97 -11.72 26.87
CA ALA A 36 -0.07 -10.80 27.55
C ALA A 36 -0.58 -9.34 27.53
N LEU A 37 -1.35 -8.98 26.50
CA LEU A 37 -1.93 -7.65 26.32
C LEU A 37 -3.46 -7.70 26.51
N SER A 38 -4.04 -6.60 26.98
CA SER A 38 -5.49 -6.44 27.03
C SER A 38 -6.07 -6.32 25.63
N ASP A 39 -7.37 -6.61 25.49
CA ASP A 39 -8.07 -6.48 24.21
C ASP A 39 -8.08 -5.02 23.72
N ASP A 40 -8.18 -4.05 24.63
CA ASP A 40 -8.10 -2.62 24.31
C ASP A 40 -6.73 -2.24 23.73
N THR A 41 -5.63 -2.72 24.32
CA THR A 41 -4.28 -2.47 23.78
C THR A 41 -4.10 -3.14 22.42
N VAL A 42 -4.64 -4.34 22.22
CA VAL A 42 -4.61 -5.01 20.91
C VAL A 42 -5.40 -4.21 19.86
N ALA A 43 -6.56 -3.64 20.23
CA ALA A 43 -7.33 -2.78 19.35
C ALA A 43 -6.56 -1.51 18.97
N GLN A 44 -5.97 -0.81 19.95
CA GLN A 44 -5.15 0.38 19.71
C GLN A 44 -3.96 0.10 18.78
N ILE A 45 -3.30 -1.05 18.93
CA ILE A 45 -2.20 -1.44 18.03
C ILE A 45 -2.70 -1.64 16.59
N ARG A 46 -3.89 -2.22 16.40
CA ARG A 46 -4.50 -2.37 15.06
C ARG A 46 -4.83 -1.02 14.43
N ASP A 47 -5.42 -0.12 15.21
CA ASP A 47 -5.75 1.24 14.75
C ASP A 47 -4.47 1.99 14.35
N LEU A 48 -3.41 1.87 15.15
CA LEU A 48 -2.11 2.45 14.85
C LEU A 48 -1.50 1.88 13.56
N PHE A 49 -1.59 0.57 13.31
CA PHE A 49 -1.17 0.02 12.01
C PHE A 49 -1.94 0.62 10.84
N GLY A 50 -3.24 0.91 11.03
CA GLY A 50 -4.06 1.63 10.06
C GLY A 50 -3.50 3.01 9.74
N LEU A 51 -3.26 3.83 10.77
CA LEU A 51 -2.70 5.18 10.62
C LEU A 51 -1.33 5.19 9.94
N ILE A 52 -0.46 4.23 10.29
CA ILE A 52 0.85 4.11 9.66
C ILE A 52 0.68 3.76 8.17
N ALA A 53 -0.24 2.85 7.82
CA ALA A 53 -0.49 2.45 6.43
C ALA A 53 -1.10 3.59 5.59
N GLU A 54 -1.99 4.38 6.19
CA GLU A 54 -2.55 5.58 5.57
C GLU A 54 -1.44 6.60 5.26
N ARG A 55 -0.59 6.91 6.26
CA ARG A 55 0.51 7.86 6.06
C ARG A 55 1.54 7.38 5.03
N GLU A 56 1.81 6.09 4.99
CA GLU A 56 2.67 5.54 3.92
C GLU A 56 2.06 5.65 2.54
N ALA A 57 0.74 5.49 2.41
CA ALA A 57 0.05 5.68 1.14
C ALA A 57 0.16 7.14 0.69
N GLU A 58 -0.06 8.10 1.59
CA GLU A 58 0.11 9.53 1.31
C GLU A 58 1.53 9.83 0.82
N LEU A 59 2.56 9.37 1.53
CA LEU A 59 3.97 9.57 1.15
C LEU A 59 4.32 8.91 -0.19
N ALA A 60 3.68 7.79 -0.54
CA ALA A 60 3.86 7.15 -1.84
C ALA A 60 3.21 7.97 -2.97
N GLU A 61 2.01 8.51 -2.73
CA GLU A 61 1.32 9.39 -3.67
C GLU A 61 2.10 10.70 -3.89
N GLU A 62 2.59 11.34 -2.82
CA GLU A 62 3.47 12.52 -2.87
C GLU A 62 4.76 12.24 -3.67
N GLY A 63 5.33 11.04 -3.52
CA GLY A 63 6.53 10.60 -4.25
C GLY A 63 6.28 10.18 -5.70
N GLY A 64 5.05 10.32 -6.22
CA GLY A 64 4.69 9.88 -7.57
C GLY A 64 4.71 8.35 -7.76
N LEU A 65 4.87 7.59 -6.68
CA LEU A 65 4.73 6.14 -6.62
C LEU A 65 3.24 5.79 -6.53
N ALA A 66 2.44 6.28 -7.48
CA ALA A 66 1.03 5.94 -7.56
C ALA A 66 0.89 4.41 -7.65
N ARG A 67 -0.16 3.86 -7.03
CA ARG A 67 -0.60 2.45 -6.98
C ARG A 67 -0.88 1.79 -8.36
N ASN A 68 -0.21 2.23 -9.43
CA ASN A 68 -0.47 1.85 -10.82
C ASN A 68 0.08 0.49 -11.23
N GLU A 69 0.84 -0.19 -10.37
CA GLU A 69 1.21 -1.58 -10.60
C GLU A 69 0.33 -2.51 -9.77
N ARG A 70 -0.98 -2.50 -10.04
CA ARG A 70 -1.75 -3.73 -9.81
C ARG A 70 -1.09 -4.81 -10.67
N PRO A 71 -0.59 -5.91 -10.08
CA PRO A 71 -0.03 -7.01 -10.86
C PRO A 71 -1.06 -7.43 -11.91
N ARG A 72 -0.71 -7.30 -13.18
CA ARG A 72 -1.50 -7.85 -14.27
C ARG A 72 -0.91 -9.20 -14.62
N PHE A 73 -1.77 -10.18 -14.86
CA PHE A 73 -1.31 -11.40 -15.49
C PHE A 73 -0.78 -11.06 -16.89
N ALA A 74 0.34 -11.69 -17.28
CA ALA A 74 1.03 -11.38 -18.53
C ALA A 74 0.17 -11.62 -19.78
N ASP A 75 -0.87 -12.45 -19.64
CA ASP A 75 -1.87 -12.82 -20.64
C ASP A 75 -3.16 -11.97 -20.58
N ALA A 76 -3.28 -11.03 -19.64
CA ALA A 76 -4.47 -10.19 -19.53
C ALA A 76 -4.61 -9.26 -20.76
N PRO A 77 -5.76 -9.26 -21.46
CA PRO A 77 -5.97 -8.41 -22.62
C PRO A 77 -5.96 -6.93 -22.22
N LYS A 78 -5.23 -6.09 -22.96
CA LYS A 78 -5.17 -4.64 -22.72
C LYS A 78 -6.56 -4.02 -22.99
N ALA A 79 -7.21 -3.52 -21.95
CA ALA A 79 -8.43 -2.74 -22.07
C ALA A 79 -8.13 -1.32 -22.60
N ALA A 80 -8.02 -1.19 -23.92
CA ALA A 80 -8.40 0.00 -24.69
C ALA A 80 -8.06 -0.21 -26.18
N HIS A 81 -9.07 -0.52 -26.99
CA HIS A 81 -8.99 -0.26 -28.44
C HIS A 81 -9.34 1.21 -28.67
N ALA A 82 -8.33 2.06 -28.82
CA ALA A 82 -8.52 3.40 -29.33
C ALA A 82 -8.97 3.33 -30.79
N MET A 83 -10.28 3.45 -31.03
CA MET A 83 -10.82 3.50 -32.39
C MET A 83 -10.50 4.86 -33.02
N LYS A 84 -9.75 4.84 -34.14
CA LYS A 84 -9.52 6.03 -34.96
C LYS A 84 -10.79 6.39 -35.71
N VAL A 85 -11.43 7.49 -35.32
CA VAL A 85 -12.58 8.03 -36.04
C VAL A 85 -12.09 8.66 -37.35
N HIS A 86 -12.39 8.04 -38.49
CA HIS A 86 -12.18 8.66 -39.80
C HIS A 86 -13.28 9.69 -40.07
N ARG A 87 -12.88 10.93 -40.36
CA ARG A 87 -13.79 11.99 -40.80
C ARG A 87 -14.23 11.73 -42.25
N PRO A 88 -15.53 11.74 -42.58
CA PRO A 88 -15.97 11.55 -43.95
C PRO A 88 -15.60 12.76 -44.83
N PRO A 89 -15.30 12.54 -46.13
CA PRO A 89 -14.96 13.63 -47.05
C PRO A 89 -16.18 14.52 -47.33
N LYS A 90 -15.95 15.84 -47.39
CA LYS A 90 -16.98 16.83 -47.75
C LYS A 90 -17.37 16.66 -49.22
N LYS A 91 -18.67 16.57 -49.50
CA LYS A 91 -19.22 16.56 -50.87
C LYS A 91 -18.89 17.89 -51.59
N PRO A 92 -18.44 17.86 -52.84
CA PRO A 92 -18.33 19.07 -53.65
C PRO A 92 -19.72 19.54 -54.12
N SER A 93 -19.90 20.86 -54.15
CA SER A 93 -21.07 21.57 -54.68
C SER A 93 -21.14 21.52 -56.20
#